data_AF-A0A840C130-F1
#
_entry.id   AF-A0A840C130-F1
#
_cell.length_a   1.000
_cell.length_b   1.000
_cell.length_c   1.000
_cell.angle_alpha   90.00
_cell.angle_beta   90.00
_cell.angle_gamma   90.00
#
_symmetry.space_group_name_H-M   'P 1'
#
loop_
_entity.id
_entity.type
_entity.pdbx_description
1 polymer ?
#
loop_
_entity_poly.entity_id
_entity_poly.type
_entity_poly.pdbx_seq_one_letter_code
_entity_poly.pdbx_strand_id
1 'polypeptide(L)'
;MALSSYPFITADGRYDRPAIMREAWALRRKWGKPAPLGAFLRKVWKQASIQRSQWEIDDARSRMSAVERCRDELQHALYAANCIGEFTAWKRETARIEAELAALDTVAPAFLQAAE
;
A
#
# COMPACT_ATOMS: atom_id res chain seq x y z
N MET A 1 -20.61 -9.84 -18.43
CA MET A 1 -19.66 -8.86 -19.01
C MET A 1 -19.55 -7.70 -18.03
N ALA A 2 -18.44 -7.58 -17.30
CA ALA A 2 -18.22 -6.42 -16.44
C ALA A 2 -18.03 -5.19 -17.34
N LEU A 3 -18.93 -4.22 -17.26
CA LEU A 3 -18.73 -2.92 -17.88
C LEU A 3 -17.50 -2.30 -17.20
N SER A 4 -16.43 -2.03 -17.96
CA SER A 4 -15.33 -1.18 -17.48
C SER A 4 -15.93 0.09 -16.90
N SER A 5 -15.55 0.47 -15.67
CA SER A 5 -15.96 1.76 -15.07
C SER A 5 -15.60 2.96 -15.96
N TYR A 6 -14.66 2.77 -16.90
CA TYR A 6 -14.20 3.76 -17.85
C TYR A 6 -14.30 3.21 -19.29
N PRO A 7 -15.46 3.32 -19.96
CA PRO A 7 -15.69 2.74 -21.29
C PRO A 7 -14.81 3.34 -22.40
N PHE A 8 -14.17 4.49 -22.18
CA PHE A 8 -13.26 5.12 -23.13
C PHE A 8 -11.78 4.98 -22.76
N ILE A 9 -11.48 4.29 -21.65
CA ILE A 9 -10.12 4.15 -21.12
C ILE A 9 -9.79 2.66 -21.04
N THR A 10 -8.64 2.30 -21.57
CA THR A 10 -8.09 0.95 -21.49
C THR A 10 -7.54 0.68 -20.08
N ALA A 11 -7.26 -0.59 -19.77
CA ALA A 11 -6.73 -0.96 -18.45
C ALA A 11 -5.38 -0.28 -18.10
N ASP A 12 -4.60 0.11 -19.12
CA ASP A 12 -3.34 0.85 -18.99
C ASP A 12 -3.51 2.38 -19.03
N GLY A 13 -4.74 2.89 -18.92
CA GLY A 13 -5.01 4.33 -18.82
C GLY A 13 -4.99 5.10 -20.14
N ARG A 14 -4.88 4.40 -21.28
CA ARG A 14 -4.90 5.03 -22.60
C ARG A 14 -6.32 5.21 -23.10
N TYR A 15 -6.51 6.14 -24.03
CA TYR A 15 -7.79 6.31 -24.69
C TYR A 15 -8.09 5.14 -25.63
N ASP A 16 -9.22 4.48 -25.42
CA ASP A 16 -9.82 3.53 -26.37
C ASP A 16 -10.47 4.32 -27.52
N ARG A 17 -9.65 4.64 -28.53
CA ARG A 17 -10.09 5.36 -29.73
C ARG A 17 -11.25 4.64 -30.45
N PRO A 18 -11.22 3.31 -30.65
CA PRO A 18 -12.37 2.57 -31.17
C PRO A 18 -13.67 2.76 -30.37
N ALA A 19 -13.61 2.72 -29.04
CA ALA A 19 -14.79 2.97 -28.20
C ALA A 19 -15.33 4.40 -28.35
N ILE A 20 -14.46 5.40 -28.33
CA ILE A 20 -14.81 6.82 -28.54
C ILE A 20 -15.49 7.01 -29.91
N MET A 21 -14.92 6.44 -30.97
CA MET A 21 -15.47 6.54 -32.32
C MET A 21 -16.83 5.84 -32.42
N ARG A 22 -16.97 4.62 -31.87
CA ARG A 22 -18.24 3.88 -31.86
C ARG A 22 -19.35 4.66 -31.17
N GLU A 23 -19.06 5.25 -30.02
CA GLU A 23 -20.02 6.07 -29.28
C GLU A 23 -20.42 7.33 -30.06
N ALA A 24 -19.46 8.04 -30.66
CA ALA A 24 -19.76 9.23 -31.46
C ALA A 24 -20.66 8.90 -32.66
N TRP A 25 -20.44 7.76 -33.31
CA TRP A 25 -21.29 7.24 -34.38
C TRP A 25 -22.67 6.80 -33.89
N ALA A 26 -22.76 6.19 -32.70
CA ALA A 26 -24.03 5.81 -32.07
C ALA A 26 -24.87 7.05 -31.75
N LEU A 27 -24.27 8.07 -31.13
CA LEU A 27 -24.92 9.36 -30.87
C LEU A 27 -25.39 10.01 -32.18
N ARG A 28 -24.56 10.03 -33.21
CA ARG A 28 -24.95 10.59 -34.51
C ARG A 28 -26.18 9.88 -35.10
N ARG A 29 -26.24 8.54 -35.03
CA ARG A 29 -27.38 7.75 -35.53
C ARG A 29 -28.65 8.01 -34.72
N LYS A 30 -28.52 8.10 -33.40
CA LYS A 30 -29.62 8.33 -32.46
C LYS A 30 -30.27 9.70 -32.65
N TRP A 31 -29.48 10.73 -32.96
CA TRP A 31 -29.91 12.13 -33.01
C TRP A 31 -29.96 12.69 -34.45
N GLY A 32 -30.25 11.86 -35.46
CA GLY A 32 -30.45 12.20 -36.89
C GLY A 32 -30.16 13.65 -37.32
N LYS A 33 -29.10 13.87 -38.12
CA LYS A 33 -28.42 15.16 -38.30
C LYS A 33 -29.30 16.35 -38.75
N PRO A 34 -28.90 17.55 -38.28
CA PRO A 34 -28.05 18.37 -39.17
C PRO A 34 -26.56 18.48 -38.75
N ALA A 35 -26.19 18.25 -37.48
CA ALA A 35 -24.83 18.57 -37.00
C ALA A 35 -23.73 17.60 -37.52
N PRO A 36 -22.52 18.06 -37.92
CA PRO A 36 -21.44 17.20 -38.44
C PRO A 36 -20.88 16.21 -37.38
N LEU A 37 -20.24 15.12 -37.84
CA LEU A 37 -19.69 14.07 -36.94
C LEU A 37 -18.70 14.65 -35.92
N GLY A 38 -17.94 15.69 -36.31
CA GLY A 38 -17.01 16.39 -35.42
C GLY A 38 -17.66 16.99 -34.17
N ALA A 39 -18.94 17.37 -34.21
CA ALA A 39 -19.64 17.86 -33.01
C ALA A 39 -19.86 16.74 -31.98
N PHE A 40 -20.28 15.56 -32.44
CA PHE A 40 -20.44 14.38 -31.58
C PHE A 40 -19.10 13.88 -31.06
N LEU A 41 -18.05 13.88 -31.90
CA LEU A 41 -16.70 13.52 -31.48
C LEU A 41 -16.18 14.43 -30.36
N ARG A 42 -16.36 15.76 -30.46
CA ARG A 42 -15.99 16.68 -29.38
C ARG A 42 -16.70 16.36 -28.07
N LYS A 43 -17.97 16.00 -28.12
CA LYS A 43 -18.75 15.62 -26.93
C LYS A 43 -18.19 14.36 -26.27
N VAL A 44 -17.98 13.30 -27.04
CA VAL A 44 -17.43 12.04 -26.52
C VAL A 44 -16.00 12.24 -26.03
N TRP A 45 -15.18 13.03 -26.73
CA TRP A 45 -13.82 13.38 -26.29
C TRP A 45 -13.79 14.08 -24.94
N LYS A 46 -14.68 15.04 -24.71
CA LYS A 46 -14.79 15.70 -23.40
C LYS A 46 -15.11 14.69 -22.30
N GLN A 47 -16.01 13.75 -22.56
CA GLN A 47 -16.36 12.70 -21.61
C GLN A 47 -15.19 11.74 -21.37
N ALA A 48 -14.49 11.32 -22.42
CA ALA A 48 -13.30 10.48 -22.31
C ALA A 48 -12.18 11.17 -21.50
N SER A 49 -11.98 12.47 -21.70
CA SER A 49 -10.99 13.24 -20.94
C SER A 49 -11.30 13.26 -19.44
N ILE A 50 -12.57 13.45 -19.06
CA ILE A 50 -12.99 13.39 -17.64
C ILE A 50 -12.76 11.99 -17.07
N GLN A 51 -13.14 10.95 -17.83
CA GLN A 51 -12.91 9.56 -17.42
C GLN A 51 -11.43 9.24 -17.24
N ARG A 52 -10.56 9.80 -18.08
CA ARG A 52 -9.11 9.63 -17.92
C ARG A 52 -8.62 10.23 -16.61
N SER A 53 -9.02 11.47 -16.31
CA SER A 53 -8.62 12.10 -15.04
C SER A 53 -9.12 11.31 -13.82
N GLN A 54 -10.34 10.76 -13.89
CA GLN A 54 -10.86 9.91 -12.82
C GLN A 54 -10.08 8.58 -12.71
N TRP A 55 -9.76 7.95 -13.84
CA TRP A 55 -8.92 6.75 -13.87
C TRP A 55 -7.54 7.01 -13.25
N GLU A 56 -6.91 8.14 -13.56
CA GLU A 56 -5.61 8.54 -12.99
C GLU A 56 -5.70 8.74 -11.46
N ILE A 57 -6.80 9.32 -10.96
CA ILE A 57 -7.04 9.48 -9.52
C ILE A 57 -7.23 8.12 -8.84
N ASP A 58 -8.01 7.22 -9.44
CA ASP A 58 -8.27 5.90 -8.89
C ASP A 58 -7.00 5.03 -8.89
N ASP A 59 -6.20 5.07 -9.96
CA ASP A 59 -4.89 4.40 -10.03
C ASP A 59 -3.95 4.92 -8.94
N ALA A 60 -3.84 6.25 -8.81
CA ALA A 60 -3.03 6.86 -7.76
C ALA A 60 -3.50 6.44 -6.36
N ARG A 61 -4.82 6.41 -6.11
CA ARG A 61 -5.38 5.96 -4.83
C ARG A 61 -5.06 4.49 -4.55
N SER A 62 -5.17 3.62 -5.56
CA SER A 62 -4.82 2.20 -5.43
C SER A 62 -3.34 2.02 -5.07
N ARG A 63 -2.46 2.77 -5.74
CA ARG A 63 -1.02 2.78 -5.47
C ARG A 63 -0.69 3.31 -4.08
N MET A 64 -1.34 4.39 -3.64
CA MET A 64 -1.18 4.91 -2.27
C MET A 64 -1.61 3.89 -1.23
N SER A 65 -2.76 3.23 -1.41
CA SER A 65 -3.21 2.17 -0.49
C SER A 65 -2.22 1.00 -0.41
N ALA A 66 -1.57 0.64 -1.52
CA ALA A 66 -0.51 -0.37 -1.51
C ALA A 66 0.74 0.08 -0.73
N VAL A 67 1.14 1.34 -0.89
CA VAL A 67 2.26 1.93 -0.14
C VAL A 67 1.94 2.02 1.35
N GLU A 68 0.73 2.43 1.72
CA GLU A 68 0.29 2.49 3.12
C GLU A 68 0.32 1.12 3.78
N ARG A 69 -0.18 0.08 3.11
CA ARG A 69 -0.09 -1.30 3.61
C ARG A 69 1.35 -1.74 3.82
N CYS A 70 2.23 -1.47 2.85
CA CYS A 70 3.65 -1.80 2.98
C CYS A 70 4.31 -1.04 4.15
N ARG A 71 3.98 0.24 4.34
CA ARG A 71 4.45 1.02 5.50
C ARG A 71 4.00 0.38 6.81
N ASP A 72 2.73 0.01 6.92
CA ASP A 72 2.18 -0.56 8.15
C ASP A 72 2.82 -1.93 8.46
N GLU A 73 3.05 -2.76 7.43
CA GLU A 73 3.79 -4.03 7.55
C GLU A 73 5.23 -3.81 8.05
N LEU A 74 5.95 -2.84 7.47
CA LEU A 74 7.31 -2.50 7.90
C LEU A 74 7.34 -1.96 9.33
N GLN A 75 6.35 -1.15 9.71
CA GLN A 75 6.27 -0.61 11.06
C GLN A 75 6.00 -1.71 12.09
N HIS A 76 5.12 -2.66 11.78
CA HIS A 76 4.92 -3.85 12.62
C HIS A 76 6.18 -4.71 12.72
N ALA A 77 6.89 -4.94 11.61
CA ALA A 77 8.13 -5.70 11.60
C ALA A 77 9.23 -5.02 12.45
N LEU A 78 9.35 -3.69 12.35
CA LEU A 78 10.30 -2.91 13.14
C LEU A 78 9.98 -2.99 14.64
N TYR A 79 8.70 -2.86 15.01
CA TYR A 79 8.28 -3.01 16.40
C TYR A 79 8.61 -4.40 16.95
N ALA A 80 8.31 -5.46 16.20
CA ALA A 80 8.64 -6.82 16.59
C ALA A 80 10.16 -7.03 16.76
N ALA A 81 10.97 -6.49 15.84
CA ALA A 81 12.43 -6.56 15.94
C ALA A 81 12.95 -5.83 17.18
N ASN A 82 12.39 -4.66 17.51
CA ASN A 82 12.76 -3.92 18.71
C ASN A 82 12.44 -4.70 19.99
N CYS A 83 11.24 -5.29 20.09
CA CYS A 83 10.85 -6.12 21.23
C CYS A 83 11.77 -7.33 21.40
N ILE A 84 12.19 -7.98 20.31
CA ILE A 84 13.17 -9.08 20.36
C ILE A 84 14.52 -8.56 20.87
N GLY A 85 14.97 -7.38 20.41
CA GLY A 85 16.18 -6.73 20.89
C GLY A 85 16.15 -6.49 22.40
N GLU A 86 15.06 -5.91 22.91
CA GLU A 86 14.86 -5.65 24.34
C GLU A 86 14.82 -6.95 25.15
N PHE A 87 14.07 -7.96 24.69
CA PHE A 87 13.98 -9.25 25.37
C PHE A 87 15.34 -9.97 25.44
N THR A 88 16.11 -9.94 24.35
CA THR A 88 17.45 -10.55 24.32
C THR A 88 18.46 -9.79 25.19
N ALA A 89 18.31 -8.48 25.37
CA ALA A 89 19.10 -7.71 26.32
C ALA A 89 18.74 -8.09 27.76
N TRP A 90 17.46 -8.14 28.09
CA TRP A 90 16.97 -8.55 29.40
C TRP A 90 17.46 -9.96 29.77
N LYS A 91 17.34 -10.94 28.87
CA LYS A 91 17.81 -12.31 29.10
C LYS A 91 19.32 -12.38 29.40
N ARG A 92 20.13 -11.54 28.74
CA ARG A 92 21.58 -11.44 29.02
C ARG A 92 21.86 -10.87 30.39
N GLU A 93 21.12 -9.84 30.80
CA GLU A 93 21.27 -9.25 32.14
C GLU A 93 20.86 -10.23 33.24
N THR A 94 19.75 -10.96 33.07
CA THR A 94 19.34 -12.01 34.01
C THR A 94 20.41 -13.08 34.17
N ALA A 95 20.97 -13.58 33.07
CA ALA A 95 22.05 -14.56 33.11
C ALA A 95 23.32 -14.01 33.79
N ARG A 96 23.62 -12.71 33.63
CA ARG A 96 24.74 -12.07 34.34
C ARG A 96 24.51 -12.07 35.85
N ILE A 97 23.31 -11.65 36.29
CA ILE A 97 22.95 -11.60 37.71
C ILE A 97 22.98 -13.00 38.33
N GLU A 98 22.45 -14.02 37.63
CA GLU A 98 22.50 -15.41 38.10
C GLU A 98 23.94 -15.91 38.27
N ALA A 99 24.83 -15.57 37.34
CA ALA A 99 26.25 -15.92 37.46
C ALA A 99 26.95 -15.19 38.62
N GLU A 100 26.65 -13.91 38.83
CA GLU A 100 27.17 -13.13 39.97
C GLU A 100 26.67 -13.70 41.31
N LEU A 101 25.39 -14.07 41.41
CA LEU A 101 24.83 -14.70 42.61
C LEU A 101 25.48 -16.05 42.89
N ALA A 102 25.64 -16.91 41.88
CA ALA A 102 26.33 -18.19 42.03
C ALA A 102 27.79 -18.01 42.47
N ALA A 103 28.48 -16.99 41.96
CA ALA A 103 29.82 -16.66 42.40
C ALA A 103 29.84 -16.24 43.88
N LEU A 104 28.92 -15.39 44.32
CA LEU A 104 28.82 -15.00 45.72
C LEU A 104 28.54 -16.20 46.64
N ASP A 105 27.65 -17.11 46.25
CA ASP A 105 27.37 -18.33 47.02
C ASP A 105 28.60 -19.23 47.18
N THR A 106 29.51 -19.24 46.21
CA THR A 106 30.76 -20.02 46.33
C THR A 106 31.79 -19.39 47.28
N VAL A 107 31.81 -18.06 47.41
CA VAL A 107 32.84 -17.35 48.20
C VAL A 107 32.35 -17.00 49.61
N ALA A 108 31.05 -16.81 49.81
CA ALA A 108 30.44 -16.48 51.11
C ALA A 108 30.79 -17.46 52.26
N PRO A 109 30.86 -18.79 52.07
CA PRO A 109 31.23 -19.72 53.14
C PRO A 109 32.67 -19.52 53.62
N ALA A 110 33.59 -19.18 52.72
CA ALA A 110 35.00 -18.96 53.05
C ALA A 110 35.20 -17.65 53.85
N PHE A 111 34.42 -16.61 53.55
CA PHE A 111 34.42 -15.38 54.34
C PHE A 111 33.83 -15.57 55.73
N LEU A 112 32.79 -16.40 55.87
CA LEU A 112 32.19 -16.72 57.17
C LEU A 112 33.13 -17.56 58.04
N GLN A 113 33.85 -18.53 57.46
CA GLN A 113 34.85 -19.32 58.20
C GLN A 113 36.10 -18.53 58.62
N ALA A 114 36.45 -17.46 57.91
CA ALA A 114 37.58 -16.59 58.26
C ALA A 114 37.23 -15.54 59.35
N ALA A 115 35.95 -15.41 59.70
CA ALA A 115 35.46 -14.46 60.70
C ALA A 115 35.16 -15.09 62.07
N GLU A 116 35.23 -16.42 62.18
CA GLU A 116 35.23 -17.19 63.43
C GLU A 116 36.65 -17.40 63.97
#